data_AF-X0VJF2-F1
#
_entry.id   AF-X0VJF2-F1
#
_cell.length_a   1.000
_cell.length_b   1.000
_cell.length_c   1.000
_cell.angle_alpha   90.00
_cell.angle_beta   90.00
_cell.angle_gamma   90.00
#
_symmetry.space_group_name_H-M   'P 1'
#
loop_
_entity.id
_entity.type
_entity.pdbx_description
1 polymer ?
#
loop_
_entity_poly.entity_id
_entity_poly.type
_entity_poly.pdbx_seq_one_letter_code
_entity_poly.pdbx_strand_id
1 'polypeptide(L)'
;GFFGKKTAGFHPIHTSKEGIFVCGSAQEPRGIDDAIIQACSAASYAAALLGSSRGKEIVAAPKKDILPVNLEDEPAILAIICRCGMNIAGLLDMDELIEYTKSLPHVKHVELTPFGCDGVKIRELLKTKDFNRLVLGACSPKTHEDLFFLHTEMGGLNPYLMEIVNLRNHCTWVHSTDKKKATEKAKTLMRMGISRAILLESLNDIYVSVTPACLVIGGTPSGIACALKLGQAGLNVYLVEKEADLGKIKENKNKLMEKMR
;
A
#
# COMPACT_ATOMS: atom_id res chain seq x y z
N GLY A 1 -5.49 16.20 22.12
CA GLY A 1 -4.17 16.20 22.76
C GLY A 1 -3.38 14.99 22.30
N PHE A 2 -2.06 15.00 22.42
CA PHE A 2 -1.19 13.88 22.06
C PHE A 2 -0.99 12.90 23.23
N PHE A 3 -0.59 11.67 22.95
CA PHE A 3 -0.29 10.66 23.97
C PHE A 3 1.14 10.82 24.52
N GLY A 4 1.27 10.79 25.85
CA GLY A 4 2.56 10.94 26.54
C GLY A 4 3.43 9.66 26.50
N LYS A 5 4.75 9.86 26.41
CA LYS A 5 5.77 8.80 26.51
C LYS A 5 6.11 8.46 27.97
N LYS A 6 6.61 7.24 28.23
CA LYS A 6 6.88 6.71 29.59
C LYS A 6 7.79 7.61 30.43
N THR A 7 8.88 8.15 29.86
CA THR A 7 9.81 9.15 30.45
C THR A 7 10.98 9.45 29.48
N ALA A 8 11.86 10.41 29.80
CA ALA A 8 13.12 10.63 29.08
C ALA A 8 14.08 9.43 29.26
N GLY A 9 14.74 8.99 28.18
CA GLY A 9 15.69 7.86 28.18
C GLY A 9 15.11 6.50 27.80
N PHE A 10 13.79 6.37 27.67
CA PHE A 10 13.14 5.16 27.14
C PHE A 10 12.98 5.20 25.62
N HIS A 11 12.81 4.01 25.01
CA HIS A 11 12.56 3.89 23.57
C HIS A 11 11.35 4.76 23.17
N PRO A 12 11.42 5.53 22.07
CA PRO A 12 10.48 6.60 21.75
C PRO A 12 9.02 6.15 21.62
N ILE A 13 8.77 4.86 21.38
CA ILE A 13 7.43 4.30 21.18
C ILE A 13 6.76 3.80 22.48
N HIS A 14 7.49 3.75 23.61
CA HIS A 14 6.96 3.19 24.85
C HIS A 14 6.07 4.21 25.59
N THR A 15 4.86 3.79 25.95
CA THR A 15 3.97 4.56 26.81
C THR A 15 4.17 4.21 28.28
N SER A 16 3.52 4.94 29.19
CA SER A 16 3.51 4.61 30.63
C SER A 16 2.88 3.25 30.95
N LYS A 17 2.06 2.70 30.04
CA LYS A 17 1.41 1.40 30.18
C LYS A 17 2.19 0.34 29.41
N GLU A 18 2.54 -0.74 30.10
CA GLU A 18 3.21 -1.88 29.47
C GLU A 18 2.31 -2.53 28.43
N GLY A 19 2.90 -3.01 27.33
CA GLY A 19 2.17 -3.57 26.19
C GLY A 19 1.47 -2.54 25.29
N ILE A 20 1.42 -1.27 25.69
CA ILE A 20 0.86 -0.18 24.88
C ILE A 20 2.01 0.64 24.28
N PHE A 21 2.07 0.63 22.94
CA PHE A 21 3.01 1.39 22.15
C PHE A 21 2.31 2.51 21.40
N VAL A 22 3.06 3.57 21.08
CA VAL A 22 2.57 4.74 20.35
C VAL A 22 3.56 5.10 19.25
N CYS A 23 3.07 5.56 18.11
CA CYS A 23 3.89 5.94 16.96
C CYS A 23 3.27 7.09 16.17
N GLY A 24 4.10 7.78 15.39
CA GLY A 24 3.65 8.78 14.43
C GLY A 24 3.01 9.99 15.08
N SER A 25 1.99 10.53 14.40
CA SER A 25 1.31 11.76 14.80
C SER A 25 0.46 11.65 16.07
N ALA A 26 0.37 10.46 16.67
CA ALA A 26 -0.26 10.26 17.96
C ALA A 26 0.54 10.91 19.11
N GLN A 27 1.85 11.14 18.93
CA GLN A 27 2.73 11.75 19.94
C GLN A 27 2.93 13.26 19.76
N GLU A 28 3.02 13.73 18.51
CA GLU A 28 3.27 15.12 18.11
C GLU A 28 3.23 15.19 16.57
N PRO A 29 3.15 16.37 15.93
CA PRO A 29 3.31 16.48 14.48
C PRO A 29 4.63 15.87 14.04
N ARG A 30 4.58 14.92 13.10
CA ARG A 30 5.74 14.09 12.74
C ARG A 30 5.81 13.87 11.24
N GLY A 31 7.03 13.76 10.71
CA GLY A 31 7.29 13.40 9.32
C GLY A 31 6.83 11.97 9.00
N ILE A 32 6.53 11.71 7.73
CA ILE A 32 6.04 10.40 7.27
C ILE A 32 7.08 9.30 7.57
N ASP A 33 8.35 9.56 7.27
CA ASP A 33 9.41 8.57 7.46
C ASP A 33 9.58 8.18 8.94
N ASP A 34 9.61 9.19 9.83
CA ASP A 34 9.68 8.97 11.27
C ASP A 34 8.46 8.20 11.80
N ALA A 35 7.27 8.52 11.29
CA ALA A 35 6.04 7.83 11.66
C ALA A 35 6.07 6.35 11.25
N ILE A 36 6.56 6.05 10.04
CA ILE A 36 6.73 4.68 9.54
C ILE A 36 7.75 3.93 10.39
N ILE A 37 8.92 4.52 10.67
CA ILE A 37 9.96 3.89 11.50
C ILE A 37 9.43 3.54 12.89
N GLN A 38 8.72 4.48 13.52
CA GLN A 38 8.11 4.24 14.83
C GLN A 38 7.01 3.17 14.76
N ALA A 39 6.20 3.15 13.71
CA ALA A 39 5.16 2.13 13.52
C ALA A 39 5.77 0.73 13.37
N CYS A 40 6.80 0.58 12.53
CA CYS A 40 7.55 -0.67 12.38
C CYS A 40 8.17 -1.11 13.72
N SER A 41 8.71 -0.17 14.48
CA SER A 41 9.26 -0.45 15.80
C SER A 41 8.15 -0.93 16.75
N ALA A 42 7.01 -0.23 16.83
CA ALA A 42 5.90 -0.60 17.70
C ALA A 42 5.37 -2.01 17.37
N ALA A 43 5.20 -2.32 16.08
CA ALA A 43 4.80 -3.64 15.62
C ALA A 43 5.82 -4.73 16.00
N SER A 44 7.12 -4.46 15.83
CA SER A 44 8.20 -5.39 16.21
C SER A 44 8.20 -5.70 17.72
N TYR A 45 8.04 -4.67 18.57
CA TYR A 45 7.96 -4.86 20.01
C TYR A 45 6.68 -5.60 20.43
N ALA A 46 5.54 -5.30 19.79
CA ALA A 46 4.30 -6.03 20.05
C ALA A 46 4.42 -7.51 19.66
N ALA A 47 5.00 -7.80 18.49
CA ALA A 47 5.25 -9.17 18.04
C ALA A 47 6.20 -9.94 18.99
N ALA A 48 7.25 -9.26 19.48
CA ALA A 48 8.17 -9.85 20.46
C ALA A 48 7.47 -10.19 21.80
N LEU A 49 6.58 -9.32 22.30
CA LEU A 49 5.79 -9.61 23.50
C LEU A 49 4.86 -10.82 23.31
N LEU A 50 4.34 -11.02 22.10
CA LEU A 50 3.45 -12.12 21.75
C LEU A 50 4.17 -13.39 21.29
N GLY A 51 5.51 -13.42 21.32
CA GLY A 51 6.31 -14.51 20.76
C GLY A 51 5.97 -15.89 21.32
N SER A 52 5.71 -15.99 22.63
CA SER A 52 5.32 -17.24 23.30
C SER A 52 3.92 -17.76 22.89
N SER A 53 3.09 -16.89 22.32
CA SER A 53 1.73 -17.19 21.84
C SER A 53 1.64 -17.26 20.33
N ARG A 54 2.77 -17.16 19.62
CA ARG A 54 2.80 -17.17 18.16
C ARG A 54 2.18 -18.46 17.61
N GLY A 55 1.19 -18.29 16.74
CA GLY A 55 0.50 -19.39 16.08
C GLY A 55 -0.59 -20.08 16.90
N LYS A 56 -0.80 -19.73 18.18
CA LYS A 56 -1.75 -20.42 19.05
C LYS A 56 -3.21 -19.99 18.85
N GLU A 57 -3.43 -18.72 18.52
CA GLU A 57 -4.76 -18.10 18.37
C GLU A 57 -5.02 -17.65 16.91
N ILE A 58 -4.54 -18.44 15.93
CA ILE A 58 -4.81 -18.14 14.52
C ILE A 58 -6.26 -18.50 14.23
N VAL A 59 -7.06 -17.48 13.95
CA VAL A 59 -8.41 -17.65 13.39
C VAL A 59 -8.32 -17.79 11.88
N ALA A 60 -9.19 -18.64 11.31
CA ALA A 60 -9.33 -18.71 9.87
C ALA A 60 -9.72 -17.33 9.32
N ALA A 61 -9.16 -16.97 8.15
CA ALA A 61 -9.57 -15.75 7.47
C ALA A 61 -11.08 -15.81 7.20
N PRO A 62 -11.82 -14.70 7.39
CA PRO A 62 -13.24 -14.68 7.10
C PRO A 62 -13.47 -15.03 5.63
N LYS A 63 -14.55 -15.77 5.36
CA LYS A 63 -14.93 -16.09 3.99
C LYS A 63 -15.24 -14.79 3.24
N LYS A 64 -14.54 -14.58 2.13
CA LYS A 64 -14.72 -13.40 1.29
C LYS A 64 -15.98 -13.57 0.44
N ASP A 65 -16.82 -12.54 0.42
CA ASP A 65 -18.01 -12.48 -0.43
C ASP A 65 -17.66 -11.92 -1.82
N ILE A 66 -17.07 -12.77 -2.66
CA ILE A 66 -16.57 -12.40 -3.99
C ILE A 66 -17.62 -12.75 -5.04
N LEU A 67 -17.94 -11.81 -5.92
CA LEU A 67 -18.77 -12.02 -7.10
C LEU A 67 -18.06 -13.03 -8.02
N PRO A 68 -18.67 -14.19 -8.34
CA PRO A 68 -18.12 -15.07 -9.35
C PRO A 68 -18.24 -14.40 -10.72
N VAL A 69 -17.14 -14.38 -11.47
CA VAL A 69 -17.06 -13.75 -12.80
C VAL A 69 -16.30 -14.68 -13.73
N ASN A 70 -16.94 -15.03 -14.85
CA ASN A 70 -16.39 -15.88 -15.90
C ASN A 70 -15.97 -15.04 -17.12
N LEU A 71 -15.30 -15.70 -18.06
CA LEU A 71 -14.83 -15.07 -19.31
C LEU A 71 -15.97 -14.71 -20.25
N GLU A 72 -17.06 -15.47 -20.22
CA GLU A 72 -18.22 -15.32 -21.09
C GLU A 72 -19.19 -14.22 -20.62
N ASP A 73 -19.05 -13.76 -19.38
CA ASP A 73 -19.91 -12.72 -18.81
C ASP A 73 -19.70 -11.38 -19.54
N GLU A 74 -20.78 -10.67 -19.86
CA GLU A 74 -20.67 -9.33 -20.45
C GLU A 74 -19.91 -8.40 -19.49
N PRO A 75 -18.81 -7.76 -19.92
CA PRO A 75 -18.10 -6.83 -19.05
C PRO A 75 -18.98 -5.65 -18.64
N ALA A 76 -18.99 -5.37 -17.34
CA ALA A 76 -19.66 -4.26 -16.68
C ALA A 76 -18.61 -3.51 -15.85
N ILE A 77 -18.03 -2.48 -16.47
CA ILE A 77 -16.87 -1.75 -15.94
C ILE A 77 -17.34 -0.59 -15.06
N LEU A 78 -16.86 -0.59 -13.81
CA LEU A 78 -16.79 0.59 -12.97
C LEU A 78 -15.47 1.32 -13.25
N ALA A 79 -15.54 2.54 -13.76
CA ALA A 79 -14.37 3.40 -13.90
C ALA A 79 -14.32 4.41 -12.75
N ILE A 80 -13.22 4.45 -12.01
CA ILE A 80 -12.96 5.42 -10.95
C ILE A 80 -11.83 6.33 -11.42
N ILE A 81 -12.07 7.63 -11.44
CA ILE A 81 -11.06 8.63 -11.77
C ILE A 81 -10.68 9.39 -10.49
N CYS A 82 -9.40 9.43 -10.16
CA CYS A 82 -8.87 10.08 -8.98
C CYS A 82 -8.44 11.52 -9.31
N ARG A 83 -8.87 12.50 -8.52
CA ARG A 83 -8.42 13.90 -8.65
C ARG A 83 -7.01 14.11 -8.14
N CYS A 84 -6.61 13.42 -7.07
CA CYS A 84 -5.30 13.55 -6.42
C CYS A 84 -4.91 15.02 -6.13
N GLY A 85 -5.90 15.83 -5.72
CA GLY A 85 -5.76 17.28 -5.57
C GLY A 85 -5.32 17.95 -6.88
N MET A 86 -4.23 18.73 -6.82
CA MET A 86 -3.66 19.41 -8.00
C MET A 86 -2.81 18.50 -8.87
N ASN A 87 -2.47 17.29 -8.42
CA ASN A 87 -1.55 16.42 -9.15
C ASN A 87 -2.17 15.80 -10.41
N ILE A 88 -3.48 15.54 -10.41
CA ILE A 88 -4.19 15.05 -11.60
C ILE A 88 -5.20 16.10 -12.06
N ALA A 89 -6.18 16.45 -11.21
CA ALA A 89 -7.26 17.35 -11.60
C ALA A 89 -6.80 18.79 -11.91
N GLY A 90 -5.65 19.22 -11.39
CA GLY A 90 -5.06 20.52 -11.72
C GLY A 90 -4.47 20.59 -13.14
N LEU A 91 -4.19 19.45 -13.76
CA LEU A 91 -3.39 19.33 -14.99
C LEU A 91 -4.13 18.62 -16.13
N LEU A 92 -5.38 18.20 -15.91
CA LEU A 92 -6.27 17.61 -16.90
C LEU A 92 -7.59 18.36 -16.96
N ASP A 93 -8.25 18.29 -18.12
CA ASP A 93 -9.67 18.58 -18.21
C ASP A 93 -10.45 17.35 -17.73
N MET A 94 -11.01 17.45 -16.53
CA MET A 94 -11.65 16.31 -15.87
C MET A 94 -13.02 16.02 -16.46
N ASP A 95 -13.78 17.05 -16.84
CA ASP A 95 -15.11 16.88 -17.42
C ASP A 95 -14.98 16.20 -18.79
N GLU A 96 -14.02 16.66 -19.59
CA GLU A 96 -13.72 16.07 -20.89
C GLU A 96 -13.25 14.60 -20.77
N LEU A 97 -12.42 14.28 -19.77
CA LEU A 97 -11.96 12.92 -19.52
C LEU A 97 -13.10 12.01 -19.05
N ILE A 98 -14.00 12.50 -18.19
CA ILE A 98 -15.15 11.74 -17.67
C ILE A 98 -16.11 11.40 -18.80
N GLU A 99 -16.53 12.40 -19.60
CA GLU A 99 -17.46 12.19 -20.71
C GLU A 99 -16.86 11.26 -21.76
N TYR A 100 -15.57 11.40 -22.08
CA TYR A 100 -14.88 10.46 -22.94
C TYR A 100 -14.90 9.04 -22.36
N THR A 101 -14.60 8.88 -21.07
CA THR A 101 -14.56 7.57 -20.41
C THR A 101 -15.93 6.89 -20.42
N LYS A 102 -17.03 7.65 -20.18
CA LYS A 102 -18.41 7.14 -20.27
C LYS A 102 -18.76 6.62 -21.67
N SER A 103 -18.18 7.21 -22.71
CA SER A 103 -18.44 6.81 -24.11
C SER A 103 -17.77 5.48 -24.50
N LEU A 104 -16.85 4.95 -23.67
CA LEU A 104 -16.10 3.75 -24.00
C LEU A 104 -16.95 2.48 -23.79
N PRO A 105 -16.70 1.40 -24.58
CA PRO A 105 -17.45 0.15 -24.47
C PRO A 105 -17.42 -0.43 -23.06
N HIS A 106 -18.54 -1.03 -22.65
CA HIS A 106 -18.71 -1.74 -21.36
C HIS A 106 -18.60 -0.88 -20.09
N VAL A 107 -18.32 0.42 -20.20
CA VAL A 107 -18.32 1.34 -19.05
C VAL A 107 -19.76 1.61 -18.63
N LYS A 108 -20.14 1.14 -17.43
CA LYS A 108 -21.48 1.32 -16.88
C LYS A 108 -21.57 2.55 -15.98
N HIS A 109 -20.49 2.87 -15.26
CA HIS A 109 -20.42 4.03 -14.37
C HIS A 109 -19.02 4.63 -14.37
N VAL A 110 -18.94 5.96 -14.35
CA VAL A 110 -17.70 6.70 -14.13
C VAL A 110 -17.86 7.54 -12.88
N GLU A 111 -17.04 7.26 -11.88
CA GLU A 111 -17.05 7.94 -10.60
C GLU A 111 -15.80 8.81 -10.45
N LEU A 112 -15.97 10.08 -10.09
CA LEU A 112 -14.87 10.99 -9.79
C LEU A 112 -14.67 11.08 -8.28
N THR A 113 -13.47 10.73 -7.80
CA THR A 113 -13.15 10.74 -6.36
C THR A 113 -12.05 11.77 -6.05
N PRO A 114 -12.10 12.49 -4.90
CA PRO A 114 -11.00 13.36 -4.49
C PRO A 114 -9.68 12.59 -4.33
N PHE A 115 -9.74 11.44 -3.64
CA PHE A 115 -8.60 10.58 -3.34
C PHE A 115 -9.01 9.11 -3.43
N GLY A 116 -8.89 8.50 -4.61
CA GLY A 116 -9.28 7.10 -4.80
C GLY A 116 -8.61 6.10 -3.82
N CYS A 117 -7.43 6.43 -3.27
CA CYS A 117 -6.74 5.59 -2.30
C CYS A 117 -7.49 5.40 -0.96
N ASP A 118 -8.47 6.25 -0.62
CA ASP A 118 -9.34 5.99 0.54
C ASP A 118 -10.22 4.74 0.36
N GLY A 119 -10.49 4.37 -0.91
CA GLY A 119 -11.29 3.24 -1.33
C GLY A 119 -12.75 3.25 -0.89
N VAL A 120 -13.24 4.31 -0.25
CA VAL A 120 -14.59 4.34 0.34
C VAL A 120 -15.63 4.13 -0.76
N LYS A 121 -15.54 4.93 -1.82
CA LYS A 121 -16.50 4.86 -2.93
C LYS A 121 -16.33 3.60 -3.79
N ILE A 122 -15.10 3.10 -3.92
CA ILE A 122 -14.79 1.83 -4.59
C ILE A 122 -15.55 0.69 -3.90
N ARG A 123 -15.40 0.57 -2.57
CA ARG A 123 -16.06 -0.48 -1.79
C ARG A 123 -17.58 -0.35 -1.80
N GLU A 124 -18.10 0.88 -1.73
CA GLU A 124 -19.55 1.14 -1.77
C GLU A 124 -20.16 0.67 -3.10
N LEU A 125 -19.57 1.06 -4.23
CA LEU A 125 -20.09 0.75 -5.56
C LEU A 125 -19.91 -0.72 -5.92
N LEU A 126 -18.77 -1.35 -5.59
CA LEU A 126 -18.57 -2.77 -5.88
C LEU A 126 -19.50 -3.68 -5.07
N LYS A 127 -19.92 -3.25 -3.86
CA LYS A 127 -20.86 -4.00 -3.03
C LYS A 127 -22.26 -4.11 -3.63
N THR A 128 -22.62 -3.25 -4.59
CA THR A 128 -23.90 -3.40 -5.30
C THR A 128 -23.91 -4.62 -6.22
N LYS A 129 -22.72 -5.15 -6.56
CA LYS A 129 -22.52 -6.30 -7.47
C LYS A 129 -22.97 -6.05 -8.92
N ASP A 130 -23.18 -4.79 -9.29
CA ASP A 130 -23.53 -4.38 -10.66
C ASP A 130 -22.30 -4.34 -11.60
N PHE A 131 -21.09 -4.43 -11.04
CA PHE A 131 -19.84 -4.30 -11.77
C PHE A 131 -18.97 -5.53 -11.58
N ASN A 132 -18.47 -6.07 -12.68
CA ASN A 132 -17.59 -7.24 -12.71
C ASN A 132 -16.16 -6.92 -13.16
N ARG A 133 -15.85 -5.63 -13.39
CA ARG A 133 -14.52 -5.10 -13.70
C ARG A 133 -14.34 -3.73 -13.04
N LEU A 134 -13.12 -3.42 -12.60
CA LEU A 134 -12.76 -2.11 -12.05
C LEU A 134 -11.61 -1.49 -12.86
N VAL A 135 -11.74 -0.22 -13.26
CA VAL A 135 -10.64 0.54 -13.86
C VAL A 135 -10.40 1.80 -13.05
N LEU A 136 -9.15 2.04 -12.64
CA LEU A 136 -8.74 3.15 -11.78
C LEU A 136 -7.82 4.10 -12.55
N GLY A 137 -8.34 5.25 -12.99
CA GLY A 137 -7.55 6.37 -13.48
C GLY A 137 -6.88 7.13 -12.33
N ALA A 138 -5.66 6.74 -11.95
CA ALA A 138 -5.01 7.22 -10.73
C ALA A 138 -3.48 7.34 -10.87
N CYS A 139 -2.76 6.97 -9.81
CA CYS A 139 -1.30 7.01 -9.74
C CYS A 139 -0.67 5.67 -10.19
N SER A 140 0.62 5.50 -9.95
CA SER A 140 1.34 4.30 -10.37
C SER A 140 0.85 3.04 -9.65
N PRO A 141 0.67 1.90 -10.35
CA PRO A 141 0.39 0.61 -9.71
C PRO A 141 1.49 0.23 -8.71
N LYS A 142 2.76 0.56 -9.01
CA LYS A 142 3.89 0.31 -8.10
C LYS A 142 3.75 0.93 -6.71
N THR A 143 2.89 1.94 -6.55
CA THR A 143 2.68 2.62 -5.26
C THR A 143 1.45 2.12 -4.51
N HIS A 144 0.35 1.82 -5.22
CA HIS A 144 -0.95 1.59 -4.58
C HIS A 144 -1.70 0.35 -5.09
N GLU A 145 -1.10 -0.51 -5.91
CA GLU A 145 -1.74 -1.74 -6.40
C GLU A 145 -2.26 -2.60 -5.25
N ASP A 146 -1.42 -2.91 -4.25
CA ASP A 146 -1.84 -3.69 -3.07
C ASP A 146 -3.01 -3.05 -2.31
N LEU A 147 -3.02 -1.72 -2.20
CA LEU A 147 -4.09 -0.98 -1.54
C LEU A 147 -5.40 -1.07 -2.32
N PHE A 148 -5.34 -0.94 -3.64
CA PHE A 148 -6.52 -1.06 -4.48
C PHE A 148 -7.00 -2.51 -4.62
N PHE A 149 -6.10 -3.49 -4.60
CA PHE A 149 -6.42 -4.91 -4.48
C PHE A 149 -7.26 -5.15 -3.23
N LEU A 150 -6.81 -4.64 -2.07
CA LEU A 150 -7.55 -4.72 -0.82
C LEU A 150 -8.94 -4.10 -0.93
N HIS A 151 -9.07 -2.88 -1.49
CA HIS A 151 -10.38 -2.23 -1.63
C HIS A 151 -11.31 -2.97 -2.60
N THR A 152 -10.77 -3.52 -3.68
CA THR A 152 -11.51 -4.31 -4.67
C THR A 152 -12.06 -5.59 -4.03
N GLU A 153 -11.22 -6.30 -3.29
CA GLU A 153 -11.59 -7.50 -2.56
C GLU A 153 -12.64 -7.22 -1.47
N MET A 154 -12.44 -6.16 -0.68
CA MET A 154 -13.41 -5.73 0.33
C MET A 154 -14.74 -5.25 -0.27
N GLY A 155 -14.72 -4.79 -1.52
CA GLY A 155 -15.90 -4.50 -2.34
C GLY A 155 -16.58 -5.76 -2.88
N GLY A 156 -15.93 -6.92 -2.76
CA GLY A 156 -16.45 -8.21 -3.19
C GLY A 156 -16.22 -8.51 -4.66
N LEU A 157 -15.15 -7.96 -5.27
CA LEU A 157 -14.70 -8.30 -6.62
C LEU A 157 -13.32 -8.96 -6.53
N ASN A 158 -13.03 -9.90 -7.43
CA ASN A 158 -11.71 -10.50 -7.52
C ASN A 158 -10.65 -9.42 -7.87
N PRO A 159 -9.55 -9.28 -7.11
CA PRO A 159 -8.53 -8.24 -7.35
C PRO A 159 -7.92 -8.25 -8.76
N TYR A 160 -7.85 -9.42 -9.39
CA TYR A 160 -7.27 -9.60 -10.72
C TYR A 160 -8.18 -9.09 -11.85
N LEU A 161 -9.43 -8.71 -11.53
CA LEU A 161 -10.38 -8.06 -12.44
C LEU A 161 -10.30 -6.52 -12.39
N MET A 162 -9.25 -5.99 -11.76
CA MET A 162 -8.98 -4.57 -11.65
C MET A 162 -7.83 -4.16 -12.58
N GLU A 163 -7.93 -2.97 -13.17
CA GLU A 163 -6.84 -2.31 -13.88
C GLU A 163 -6.53 -0.91 -13.35
N ILE A 164 -5.25 -0.55 -13.26
CA ILE A 164 -4.81 0.81 -12.89
C ILE A 164 -4.26 1.53 -14.12
N VAL A 165 -4.91 2.62 -14.48
CA VAL A 165 -4.46 3.55 -15.51
C VAL A 165 -3.68 4.68 -14.85
N ASN A 166 -2.38 4.73 -15.10
CA ASN A 166 -1.47 5.71 -14.49
C ASN A 166 -1.59 7.09 -15.15
N LEU A 167 -2.53 7.90 -14.64
CA LEU A 167 -2.79 9.27 -15.07
C LEU A 167 -1.88 10.31 -14.41
N ARG A 168 -1.09 9.92 -13.38
CA ARG A 168 -0.20 10.85 -12.68
C ARG A 168 1.24 10.79 -13.18
N ASN A 169 1.97 9.74 -12.79
CA ASN A 169 3.40 9.63 -13.02
C ASN A 169 3.72 9.54 -14.53
N HIS A 170 2.84 8.91 -15.32
CA HIS A 170 3.03 8.73 -16.76
C HIS A 170 2.24 9.73 -17.61
N CYS A 171 1.47 10.64 -17.01
CA CYS A 171 0.70 11.64 -17.73
C CYS A 171 0.90 13.03 -17.13
N THR A 172 0.17 13.43 -16.08
CA THR A 172 0.17 14.83 -15.64
C THR A 172 1.51 15.36 -15.16
N TRP A 173 2.29 14.59 -14.41
CA TRP A 173 3.58 15.08 -13.88
C TRP A 173 4.63 15.33 -14.96
N VAL A 174 4.56 14.59 -16.07
CA VAL A 174 5.53 14.70 -17.17
C VAL A 174 5.03 15.54 -18.35
N HIS A 175 3.74 15.95 -18.32
CA HIS A 175 3.10 16.82 -19.33
C HIS A 175 2.45 18.05 -18.68
N SER A 176 3.02 18.54 -17.56
CA SER A 176 2.42 19.56 -16.71
C SER A 176 2.25 20.94 -17.36
N THR A 177 2.93 21.20 -18.47
CA THR A 177 2.90 22.48 -19.19
C THR A 177 1.84 22.54 -20.29
N ASP A 178 1.27 21.41 -20.71
CA ASP A 178 0.29 21.33 -21.81
C ASP A 178 -0.92 20.50 -21.36
N LYS A 179 -1.84 21.17 -20.66
CA LYS A 179 -3.08 20.57 -20.15
C LYS A 179 -3.89 19.86 -21.24
N LYS A 180 -3.96 20.43 -22.44
CA LYS A 180 -4.75 19.86 -23.54
C LYS A 180 -4.16 18.53 -24.02
N LYS A 181 -2.83 18.49 -24.29
CA LYS A 181 -2.17 17.22 -24.67
C LYS A 181 -2.16 16.20 -23.53
N ALA A 182 -2.05 16.66 -22.28
CA ALA A 182 -2.16 15.77 -21.13
C ALA A 182 -3.56 15.12 -21.06
N THR A 183 -4.64 15.87 -21.29
CA THR A 183 -5.99 15.29 -21.37
C THR A 183 -6.11 14.28 -22.51
N GLU A 184 -5.64 14.60 -23.71
CA GLU A 184 -5.70 13.67 -24.86
C GLU A 184 -4.92 12.38 -24.59
N LYS A 185 -3.76 12.49 -23.94
CA LYS A 185 -3.00 11.33 -23.49
C LYS A 185 -3.77 10.54 -22.43
N ALA A 186 -4.38 11.20 -21.45
CA ALA A 186 -5.17 10.56 -20.40
C ALA A 186 -6.35 9.77 -20.98
N LYS A 187 -7.07 10.33 -21.95
CA LYS A 187 -8.13 9.63 -22.71
C LYS A 187 -7.60 8.36 -23.37
N THR A 188 -6.46 8.46 -24.06
CA THR A 188 -5.82 7.32 -24.72
C THR A 188 -5.46 6.23 -23.71
N LEU A 189 -4.88 6.61 -22.56
CA LEU A 189 -4.54 5.68 -21.49
C LEU A 189 -5.78 5.01 -20.88
N MET A 190 -6.86 5.77 -20.64
CA MET A 190 -8.13 5.22 -20.16
C MET A 190 -8.71 4.20 -21.14
N ARG A 191 -8.73 4.53 -22.44
CA ARG A 191 -9.16 3.59 -23.48
C ARG A 191 -8.35 2.30 -23.48
N MET A 192 -7.02 2.40 -23.35
CA MET A 192 -6.14 1.23 -23.28
C MET A 192 -6.42 0.37 -22.04
N GLY A 193 -6.55 0.99 -20.87
CA GLY A 193 -6.85 0.29 -19.63
C GLY A 193 -8.22 -0.39 -19.65
N ILE A 194 -9.24 0.29 -20.17
CA ILE A 194 -10.58 -0.28 -20.36
C ILE A 194 -10.54 -1.46 -21.34
N SER A 195 -9.82 -1.31 -22.46
CA SER A 195 -9.68 -2.39 -23.45
C SER A 195 -9.00 -3.62 -22.85
N ARG A 196 -8.02 -3.43 -21.96
CA ARG A 196 -7.38 -4.53 -21.22
C ARG A 196 -8.32 -5.13 -20.18
N ALA A 197 -9.05 -4.31 -19.44
CA ALA A 197 -9.96 -4.74 -18.38
C ALA A 197 -11.07 -5.68 -18.88
N ILE A 198 -11.53 -5.47 -20.11
CA ILE A 198 -12.49 -6.34 -20.80
C ILE A 198 -12.01 -7.80 -20.84
N LEU A 199 -10.70 -8.02 -20.98
CA LEU A 199 -10.08 -9.34 -21.16
C LEU A 199 -9.50 -9.90 -19.86
N LEU A 200 -9.67 -9.22 -18.72
CA LEU A 200 -9.18 -9.73 -17.44
C LEU A 200 -10.00 -10.94 -16.99
N GLU A 201 -9.32 -11.84 -16.30
CA GLU A 201 -9.83 -13.09 -15.78
C GLU A 201 -9.78 -13.09 -14.25
N SER A 202 -10.74 -13.80 -13.64
CA SER A 202 -10.69 -14.06 -12.21
C SER A 202 -9.59 -15.08 -11.92
N LEU A 203 -8.58 -14.71 -11.14
CA LEU A 203 -7.48 -15.59 -10.76
C LEU A 203 -7.54 -15.94 -9.28
N ASN A 204 -6.84 -17.02 -8.91
CA ASN A 204 -6.68 -17.44 -7.53
C ASN A 204 -5.25 -17.18 -7.06
N ASP A 205 -5.11 -16.81 -5.79
CA ASP A 205 -3.81 -16.71 -5.14
C ASP A 205 -3.11 -18.08 -5.14
N ILE A 206 -1.81 -18.05 -5.36
CA ILE A 206 -0.94 -19.22 -5.16
C ILE A 206 -0.37 -19.15 -3.75
N TYR A 207 -0.78 -20.09 -2.91
CA TYR A 207 -0.26 -20.21 -1.56
C TYR A 207 0.97 -21.10 -1.53
N VAL A 208 2.07 -20.58 -1.00
CA VAL A 208 3.33 -21.31 -0.80
C VAL A 208 3.68 -21.37 0.67
N SER A 209 4.24 -22.49 1.12
CA SER A 209 4.69 -22.65 2.50
C SER A 209 5.89 -21.74 2.78
N VAL A 210 5.80 -20.92 3.83
CA VAL A 210 6.91 -20.09 4.30
C VAL A 210 7.62 -20.80 5.44
N THR A 211 8.92 -21.04 5.30
CA THR A 211 9.74 -21.55 6.41
C THR A 211 9.77 -20.49 7.52
N PRO A 212 9.46 -20.82 8.79
CA PRO A 212 9.42 -19.86 9.90
C PRO A 212 10.83 -19.51 10.40
N ALA A 213 11.71 -19.12 9.48
CA ALA A 213 13.07 -18.73 9.73
C ALA A 213 13.42 -17.44 8.98
N CYS A 214 14.32 -16.65 9.55
CA CYS A 214 14.82 -15.41 8.97
C CYS A 214 16.35 -15.45 8.88
N LEU A 215 16.88 -14.93 7.77
CA LEU A 215 18.30 -14.64 7.60
C LEU A 215 18.50 -13.13 7.72
N VAL A 216 19.28 -12.70 8.70
CA VAL A 216 19.73 -11.32 8.86
C VAL A 216 21.16 -11.24 8.35
N ILE A 217 21.41 -10.35 7.39
CA ILE A 217 22.73 -10.15 6.80
C ILE A 217 23.27 -8.81 7.30
N GLY A 218 24.39 -8.85 8.03
CA GLY A 218 25.06 -7.70 8.63
C GLY A 218 24.80 -7.59 10.13
N GLY A 219 25.85 -7.76 10.93
CA GLY A 219 25.89 -7.64 12.39
C GLY A 219 26.06 -6.21 12.91
N THR A 220 25.58 -5.22 12.18
CA THR A 220 25.49 -3.82 12.66
C THR A 220 24.54 -3.71 13.86
N PRO A 221 24.54 -2.61 14.63
CA PRO A 221 23.56 -2.41 15.69
C PRO A 221 22.10 -2.63 15.25
N SER A 222 21.76 -2.21 14.02
CA SER A 222 20.43 -2.44 13.42
C SER A 222 20.16 -3.92 13.13
N GLY A 223 21.15 -4.64 12.60
CA GLY A 223 21.03 -6.07 12.31
C GLY A 223 20.93 -6.92 13.58
N ILE A 224 21.73 -6.61 14.59
CA ILE A 224 21.65 -7.25 15.91
C ILE A 224 20.29 -6.98 16.56
N ALA A 225 19.81 -5.73 16.53
CA ALA A 225 18.49 -5.38 17.05
C ALA A 225 17.36 -6.12 16.31
N CYS A 226 17.44 -6.20 14.98
CA CYS A 226 16.51 -6.96 14.16
C CYS A 226 16.50 -8.45 14.54
N ALA A 227 17.68 -9.07 14.59
CA ALA A 227 17.83 -10.48 14.92
C ALA A 227 17.29 -10.81 16.32
N LEU A 228 17.61 -9.97 17.30
CA LEU A 228 17.10 -10.10 18.66
C LEU A 228 15.57 -10.03 18.71
N LYS A 229 14.97 -9.06 18.01
CA LYS A 229 13.51 -8.87 18.01
C LYS A 229 12.77 -10.00 17.31
N LEU A 230 13.29 -10.48 16.17
CA LEU A 230 12.73 -11.63 15.47
C LEU A 230 12.84 -12.91 16.33
N GLY A 231 13.97 -13.13 17.00
CA GLY A 231 14.14 -14.24 17.93
C GLY A 231 13.17 -14.17 19.11
N GLN A 232 12.98 -12.99 19.71
CA GLN A 232 11.98 -12.76 20.76
C GLN A 232 10.55 -13.02 20.27
N ALA A 233 10.26 -12.72 19.00
CA ALA A 233 8.98 -13.05 18.37
C ALA A 233 8.81 -14.55 18.05
N GLY A 234 9.77 -15.41 18.42
CA GLY A 234 9.68 -16.85 18.23
C GLY A 234 9.98 -17.31 16.79
N LEU A 235 10.84 -16.59 16.07
CA LEU A 235 11.40 -17.02 14.79
C LEU A 235 12.77 -17.66 14.98
N ASN A 236 13.10 -18.66 14.13
CA ASN A 236 14.48 -19.09 13.98
C ASN A 236 15.24 -18.00 13.22
N VAL A 237 16.35 -17.50 13.77
CA VAL A 237 17.10 -16.40 13.15
C VAL A 237 18.55 -16.80 12.95
N TYR A 238 19.02 -16.64 11.71
CA TYR A 238 20.42 -16.78 11.34
C TYR A 238 20.97 -15.38 11.10
N LEU A 239 21.96 -14.95 11.88
CA LEU A 239 22.69 -13.70 11.65
C LEU A 239 24.01 -14.03 10.98
N VAL A 240 24.20 -13.54 9.75
CA VAL A 240 25.45 -13.69 9.00
C VAL A 240 26.14 -12.34 8.93
N GLU A 241 27.35 -12.29 9.43
CA GLU A 241 28.23 -11.14 9.33
C GLU A 241 29.52 -11.56 8.62
N LYS A 242 30.06 -10.64 7.82
CA LYS A 242 31.31 -10.84 7.08
C LYS A 242 32.51 -10.90 8.02
N GLU A 243 32.57 -10.00 9.00
CA GLU A 243 33.68 -9.92 9.94
C GLU A 243 33.41 -10.75 11.21
N ALA A 244 34.43 -11.44 11.74
CA ALA A 244 34.26 -12.27 12.93
C ALA A 244 33.96 -11.47 14.22
N ASP A 245 34.29 -10.18 14.25
CA ASP A 245 34.21 -9.34 15.44
C ASP A 245 33.13 -8.26 15.30
N LEU A 246 31.95 -8.55 15.89
CA LEU A 246 30.82 -7.63 15.91
C LEU A 246 31.10 -6.32 16.65
N GLY A 247 32.06 -6.31 17.59
CA GLY A 247 32.43 -5.12 18.37
C GLY A 247 33.30 -4.13 17.60
N LYS A 248 33.96 -4.57 16.52
CA LYS A 248 34.73 -3.70 15.61
C LYS A 248 33.88 -2.94 14.61
N ILE A 249 32.59 -3.29 14.51
CA ILE A 249 31.59 -2.56 13.72
C ILE A 249 31.21 -1.29 14.51
N LYS A 250 32.20 -0.42 14.72
CA LYS A 250 31.93 0.98 15.06
C LYS A 250 31.12 1.56 13.91
N GLU A 251 30.20 2.46 14.26
CA GLU A 251 29.41 3.27 13.35
C GLU A 251 30.10 3.39 12.00
N ASN A 252 29.41 3.02 10.91
CA ASN A 252 29.75 3.56 9.60
C ASN A 252 29.90 5.06 9.86
N LYS A 253 31.15 5.55 9.92
CA LYS A 253 31.46 6.98 9.99
C LYS A 253 30.94 7.51 8.68
N ASN A 254 29.64 7.78 8.66
CA ASN A 254 28.94 8.29 7.52
C ASN A 254 29.62 9.62 7.26
N LYS A 255 30.45 9.65 6.21
CA LYS A 255 30.94 10.87 5.58
C LYS A 255 29.79 11.86 5.22
N LEU A 256 28.53 11.43 5.35
CA LEU A 256 27.34 12.27 5.30
C LEU A 256 27.19 13.23 6.50
N MET A 257 27.52 12.82 7.73
CA MET A 257 27.30 13.67 8.92
C MET A 257 28.32 14.81 9.03
N GLU A 258 29.52 14.65 8.47
CA GLU A 258 30.51 15.74 8.39
C GLU A 258 30.13 16.83 7.37
N LYS A 259 29.21 16.56 6.44
CA LYS A 259 28.74 17.55 5.43
C LYS A 259 27.45 18.27 5.81
N MET A 260 26.87 17.95 6.98
CA MET A 260 25.65 18.60 7.49
C MET A 260 25.93 19.52 8.69
N ARG A 261 27.19 19.94 8.88
CA ARG A 261 27.57 21.04 9.79
C ARG A 261 27.97 22.28 9.00
#